data_AF-A0A969I459-F1
#
_entry.id   AF-A0A969I459-F1
#
_cell.length_a   1.000
_cell.length_b   1.000
_cell.length_c   1.000
_cell.angle_alpha   90.00
_cell.angle_beta   90.00
_cell.angle_gamma   90.00
#
_symmetry.space_group_name_H-M   'P 1'
#
loop_
_entity.id
_entity.type
_entity.pdbx_description
1 polymer ?
#
loop_
_entity_poly.entity_id
_entity_poly.type
_entity_poly.pdbx_seq_one_letter_code
_entity_poly.pdbx_strand_id
1 'polypeptide(L)'
;PQAIASYEQALAIADANGDRAGQGLVYARLGRLYERSQLWAQALAAYEQALGLQREVGDRANAGVALSRIGTVRLAQGDAEAALAPLREAIAIWEDLRPGLSDADKVALVRDPVADLRKFASGPRRARTG
;
A
#
# COMPACT_ATOMS: atom_id res chain seq x y z
N PRO A 1 -16.94 20.25 -7.93
CA PRO A 1 -18.34 20.04 -8.37
C PRO A 1 -18.47 19.14 -9.61
N GLN A 2 -17.75 19.41 -10.71
CA GLN A 2 -17.90 18.64 -11.97
C GLN A 2 -17.27 17.24 -11.93
N ALA A 3 -16.10 17.07 -11.30
CA ALA A 3 -15.39 15.79 -11.25
C ALA A 3 -16.16 14.69 -10.50
N ILE A 4 -16.87 15.03 -9.42
CA ILE A 4 -17.66 14.07 -8.63
C ILE A 4 -18.84 13.56 -9.46
N ALA A 5 -19.58 14.47 -10.12
CA ALA A 5 -20.69 14.09 -10.99
C ALA A 5 -20.25 13.19 -12.16
N SER A 6 -19.08 13.45 -12.75
CA SER A 6 -18.53 12.57 -13.79
C SER A 6 -18.17 11.18 -13.26
N TYR A 7 -17.69 11.06 -12.03
CA TYR A 7 -17.41 9.76 -11.41
C TYR A 7 -18.67 9.01 -11.00
N GLU A 8 -19.71 9.70 -10.52
CA GLU A 8 -21.02 9.09 -10.26
C GLU A 8 -21.65 8.53 -11.54
N GLN A 9 -21.56 9.28 -12.65
CA GLN A 9 -22.00 8.78 -13.96
C GLN A 9 -21.19 7.56 -14.40
N ALA A 10 -19.86 7.58 -14.22
CA ALA A 10 -19.01 6.44 -14.54
C ALA A 10 -19.35 5.20 -13.69
N LEU A 11 -19.66 5.37 -12.40
CA LEU A 11 -20.12 4.30 -11.52
C LEU A 11 -21.46 3.71 -12.01
N ALA A 12 -22.42 4.56 -12.38
CA ALA A 12 -23.71 4.10 -12.89
C ALA A 12 -23.57 3.27 -14.18
N ILE A 13 -22.68 3.69 -15.08
CA ILE A 13 -22.40 2.94 -16.32
C ILE A 13 -21.71 1.60 -16.00
N ALA A 14 -20.71 1.61 -15.13
CA ALA A 14 -19.99 0.41 -14.74
C ALA A 14 -20.90 -0.59 -14.01
N ASP A 15 -21.85 -0.11 -13.20
CA ASP A 15 -22.88 -0.93 -12.56
C ASP A 15 -23.85 -1.55 -13.56
N ALA A 16 -24.38 -0.76 -14.50
CA ALA A 16 -25.25 -1.26 -15.56
C ALA A 16 -24.59 -2.35 -16.42
N ASN A 17 -23.27 -2.29 -16.57
CA ASN A 17 -22.48 -3.25 -17.34
C ASN A 17 -21.93 -4.41 -16.50
N GLY A 18 -22.10 -4.41 -15.18
CA GLY A 18 -21.49 -5.38 -14.27
C GLY A 18 -19.96 -5.31 -14.21
N ASP A 19 -19.35 -4.19 -14.62
CA ASP A 19 -17.90 -3.98 -14.65
C ASP A 19 -17.34 -3.64 -13.25
N ARG A 20 -17.19 -4.67 -12.41
CA ARG A 20 -16.66 -4.51 -11.04
C ARG A 20 -15.22 -3.97 -11.01
N ALA A 21 -14.39 -4.33 -11.98
CA ALA A 21 -13.03 -3.82 -12.09
C ALA A 21 -13.03 -2.31 -12.38
N GLY A 22 -13.85 -1.87 -13.34
CA GLY A 22 -14.07 -0.47 -13.66
C GLY A 22 -14.61 0.33 -12.47
N GLN A 23 -15.60 -0.20 -11.75
CA GLN A 23 -16.10 0.42 -10.51
C GLN A 23 -14.98 0.63 -9.49
N GLY A 24 -14.13 -0.38 -9.26
CA GLY A 24 -13.00 -0.29 -8.33
C GLY A 24 -12.01 0.81 -8.70
N LEU A 25 -11.72 0.98 -9.99
CA LEU A 25 -10.87 2.06 -10.49
C LEU A 25 -11.50 3.45 -10.30
N VAL A 26 -12.82 3.58 -10.49
CA VAL A 26 -13.53 4.85 -10.27
C VAL A 26 -13.52 5.23 -8.79
N TYR A 27 -13.80 4.29 -7.89
CA TYR A 27 -13.70 4.52 -6.44
C TYR A 27 -12.29 4.93 -6.00
N ALA A 28 -11.24 4.30 -6.54
CA ALA A 28 -9.86 4.70 -6.25
C ALA A 28 -9.54 6.14 -6.69
N ARG A 29 -10.15 6.59 -7.80
CA ARG A 29 -10.01 7.97 -8.28
C ARG A 29 -10.78 8.97 -7.41
N LEU A 30 -11.99 8.62 -6.98
CA LEU A 30 -12.76 9.40 -6.01
C LEU A 30 -12.01 9.55 -4.69
N GLY A 31 -11.45 8.44 -4.17
CA GLY A 31 -10.64 8.47 -2.95
C GLY A 31 -9.48 9.45 -3.06
N ARG A 32 -8.79 9.50 -4.21
CA ARG A 32 -7.69 10.45 -4.44
C ARG A 32 -8.16 11.90 -4.51
N LEU A 33 -9.35 12.14 -5.09
CA LEU A 33 -9.93 13.47 -5.12
C LEU A 33 -10.23 13.96 -3.71
N TYR A 34 -10.87 13.12 -2.89
CA TYR A 34 -11.16 13.44 -1.50
C TYR A 34 -9.89 13.60 -0.65
N GLU A 35 -8.88 12.75 -0.85
CA GLU A 35 -7.56 12.86 -0.22
C GLU A 35 -6.95 14.26 -0.48
N ARG A 36 -6.95 14.70 -1.74
CA ARG A 36 -6.43 16.03 -2.13
C ARG A 36 -7.23 17.20 -1.53
N SER A 37 -8.51 16.99 -1.26
CA SER A 37 -9.38 17.95 -0.60
C SER A 37 -9.37 17.83 0.92
N GLN A 38 -8.51 16.99 1.49
CA GLN A 38 -8.43 16.70 2.94
C GLN A 38 -9.75 16.20 3.54
N LEU A 39 -10.62 15.63 2.71
CA LEU A 39 -11.88 15.00 3.09
C LEU A 39 -11.61 13.54 3.46
N TRP A 40 -10.93 13.35 4.59
CA TRP A 40 -10.33 12.06 4.96
C TRP A 40 -11.33 10.91 5.10
N ALA A 41 -12.50 11.17 5.68
CA ALA A 41 -13.53 10.15 5.86
C ALA A 41 -14.06 9.66 4.50
N GLN A 42 -14.32 10.58 3.57
CA GLN A 42 -14.76 10.25 2.21
C GLN A 42 -13.66 9.54 1.42
N ALA A 43 -12.39 9.95 1.61
CA ALA A 43 -11.25 9.29 0.98
C ALA A 43 -11.12 7.83 1.43
N LEU A 44 -11.19 7.57 2.73
CA LEU A 44 -11.16 6.22 3.31
C LEU A 44 -12.29 5.37 2.78
N ALA A 45 -13.53 5.86 2.85
CA ALA A 45 -14.70 5.12 2.36
C ALA A 45 -14.54 4.74 0.88
N ALA A 46 -14.09 5.68 0.04
CA ALA A 46 -13.87 5.41 -1.38
C ALA A 46 -12.74 4.39 -1.62
N TYR A 47 -11.63 4.46 -0.88
CA TYR A 47 -10.56 3.48 -1.00
C TYR A 47 -10.95 2.09 -0.48
N GLU A 48 -11.76 2.00 0.57
CA GLU A 48 -12.29 0.73 1.09
C GLU A 48 -13.24 0.06 0.09
N GLN A 49 -14.10 0.84 -0.57
CA GLN A 49 -14.94 0.33 -1.67
C GLN A 49 -14.08 -0.17 -2.85
N ALA A 50 -13.08 0.61 -3.25
CA ALA A 50 -12.14 0.19 -4.30
C ALA A 50 -11.44 -1.12 -3.94
N LEU A 51 -10.95 -1.25 -2.70
CA LEU A 51 -10.28 -2.45 -2.20
C LEU A 51 -11.19 -3.68 -2.22
N GLY A 52 -12.45 -3.54 -1.79
CA GLY A 52 -13.44 -4.61 -1.83
C GLY A 52 -13.65 -5.15 -3.24
N LEU A 53 -13.86 -4.25 -4.20
CA LEU A 53 -14.05 -4.60 -5.61
C LEU A 53 -12.80 -5.22 -6.24
N GLN A 54 -11.62 -4.69 -5.93
CA GLN A 54 -10.35 -5.22 -6.44
C GLN A 54 -10.07 -6.63 -5.90
N ARG A 55 -10.42 -6.90 -4.64
CA ARG A 55 -10.38 -8.26 -4.07
C ARG A 55 -11.39 -9.19 -4.74
N GLU A 56 -12.61 -8.71 -4.98
CA GLU A 56 -13.67 -9.47 -5.65
C GLU A 56 -13.23 -9.95 -7.04
N VAL A 57 -12.58 -9.08 -7.83
CA VAL A 57 -12.11 -9.42 -9.18
C VAL A 57 -10.71 -10.04 -9.23
N GLY A 58 -10.05 -10.20 -8.08
CA GLY A 58 -8.69 -10.75 -7.99
C GLY A 58 -7.57 -9.82 -8.47
N ASP A 59 -7.83 -8.51 -8.61
CA ASP A 59 -6.83 -7.52 -9.00
C ASP A 59 -5.95 -7.14 -7.79
N ARG A 60 -4.94 -7.97 -7.56
CA ARG A 60 -4.02 -7.82 -6.43
C ARG A 60 -3.21 -6.54 -6.49
N ALA A 61 -2.79 -6.11 -7.69
CA ALA A 61 -1.99 -4.90 -7.83
C ALA A 61 -2.79 -3.67 -7.38
N ASN A 62 -4.02 -3.51 -7.86
CA ASN A 62 -4.84 -2.38 -7.44
C ASN A 62 -5.30 -2.49 -5.97
N ALA A 63 -5.52 -3.70 -5.44
CA ALA A 63 -5.75 -3.88 -4.01
C ALA A 63 -4.56 -3.37 -3.16
N GLY A 64 -3.33 -3.66 -3.57
CA GLY A 64 -2.12 -3.12 -2.94
C GLY A 64 -2.04 -1.59 -2.98
N VAL A 65 -2.49 -0.97 -4.08
CA VAL A 65 -2.58 0.50 -4.19
C VAL A 65 -3.61 1.05 -3.21
N ALA A 66 -4.81 0.46 -3.15
CA ALA A 66 -5.88 0.92 -2.26
C ALA A 66 -5.46 0.82 -0.78
N LEU A 67 -4.87 -0.31 -0.37
CA LEU A 67 -4.33 -0.50 0.98
C LEU A 67 -3.25 0.53 1.33
N SER A 68 -2.33 0.79 0.39
CA SER A 68 -1.29 1.81 0.58
C SER A 68 -1.89 3.20 0.80
N ARG A 69 -2.94 3.53 0.04
CA ARG A 69 -3.66 4.81 0.15
C ARG A 69 -4.43 4.94 1.46
N ILE A 70 -5.12 3.89 1.91
CA ILE A 70 -5.78 3.85 3.22
C ILE A 70 -4.77 4.14 4.33
N GLY A 71 -3.62 3.46 4.30
CA GLY A 71 -2.53 3.70 5.24
C GLY A 71 -2.01 5.14 5.23
N THR A 72 -1.78 5.72 4.06
CA THR A 72 -1.37 7.12 3.92
C THR A 72 -2.41 8.09 4.50
N VAL A 73 -3.70 7.88 4.24
CA VAL A 73 -4.75 8.74 4.78
C VAL A 73 -4.81 8.65 6.31
N ARG A 74 -4.70 7.44 6.89
CA ARG A 74 -4.65 7.25 8.35
C ARG A 74 -3.45 7.97 8.99
N LEU A 75 -2.27 7.87 8.36
CA LEU A 75 -1.08 8.63 8.79
C LEU A 75 -1.30 10.14 8.73
N ALA A 76 -1.95 10.65 7.67
CA ALA A 76 -2.26 12.07 7.53
C ALA A 76 -3.25 12.56 8.61
N GLN A 77 -4.09 11.66 9.16
CA GLN A 77 -4.97 11.94 10.30
C GLN A 77 -4.27 11.79 11.66
N GLY A 78 -2.99 11.39 11.69
CA GLY A 78 -2.23 11.13 12.92
C GLY A 78 -2.50 9.76 13.55
N ASP A 79 -3.27 8.90 12.89
CA ASP A 79 -3.64 7.57 13.37
C ASP A 79 -2.65 6.52 12.84
N ALA A 80 -1.44 6.52 13.43
CA ALA A 80 -0.37 5.62 13.03
C ALA A 80 -0.71 4.15 13.32
N GLU A 81 -1.46 3.88 14.38
CA GLU A 81 -1.84 2.52 14.76
C GLU A 81 -2.78 1.90 13.72
N ALA A 82 -3.83 2.63 13.31
CA ALA A 82 -4.74 2.15 12.27
C ALA A 82 -4.10 2.07 10.87
N ALA A 83 -3.00 2.79 10.62
CA ALA A 83 -2.26 2.72 9.36
C ALA A 83 -1.44 1.43 9.22
N LEU A 84 -1.03 0.80 10.32
CA LEU A 84 -0.09 -0.33 10.29
C LEU A 84 -0.64 -1.54 9.53
N ALA A 85 -1.87 -1.93 9.83
CA ALA A 85 -2.49 -3.10 9.21
C ALA A 85 -2.58 -3.00 7.67
N PRO A 86 -3.20 -1.94 7.09
CA PRO A 86 -3.29 -1.84 5.63
C PRO A 86 -1.93 -1.68 4.96
N LEU A 87 -0.97 -0.98 5.58
CA LEU A 87 0.38 -0.86 5.03
C LEU A 87 1.13 -2.19 5.01
N ARG A 88 1.02 -3.00 6.07
CA ARG A 88 1.62 -4.33 6.12
C ARG A 88 1.02 -5.25 5.06
N GLU A 89 -0.29 -5.20 4.88
CA GLU A 89 -0.94 -5.99 3.85
C GLU A 89 -0.52 -5.56 2.44
N ALA A 90 -0.42 -4.24 2.19
CA ALA A 90 0.09 -3.74 0.93
C ALA A 90 1.51 -4.23 0.65
N ILE A 91 2.41 -4.19 1.65
CA ILE A 91 3.78 -4.71 1.53
C ILE A 91 3.77 -6.18 1.12
N ALA A 92 2.96 -7.01 1.79
CA ALA A 92 2.86 -8.43 1.46
C ALA A 92 2.41 -8.66 0.01
N ILE A 93 1.44 -7.88 -0.49
CA ILE A 93 1.04 -7.91 -1.90
C ILE A 93 2.20 -7.52 -2.81
N TRP A 94 2.90 -6.43 -2.50
CA TRP A 94 3.99 -5.95 -3.35
C TRP A 94 5.22 -6.87 -3.37
N GLU A 95 5.47 -7.58 -2.27
CA GLU A 95 6.49 -8.63 -2.20
C GLU A 95 6.11 -9.82 -3.07
N ASP A 96 4.87 -10.30 -2.97
CA ASP A 96 4.39 -11.44 -3.76
C ASP A 96 4.35 -11.15 -5.27
N LEU A 97 4.03 -9.90 -5.66
CA LEU A 97 4.07 -9.46 -7.06
C LEU A 97 5.50 -9.26 -7.61
N ARG A 98 6.54 -9.36 -6.77
CA ARG A 98 7.95 -9.24 -7.17
C ARG A 98 8.68 -10.58 -7.07
N PRO A 99 8.49 -11.50 -8.03
CA PRO A 99 9.29 -12.71 -8.06
C PRO A 99 10.77 -12.35 -8.27
N GLY A 100 11.64 -12.87 -7.40
CA GLY A 100 13.10 -12.75 -7.52
C GLY A 100 13.79 -11.74 -6.59
N LEU A 101 13.06 -11.04 -5.72
CA LEU A 101 13.67 -10.25 -4.64
C LEU A 101 13.80 -11.12 -3.39
N SER A 102 15.02 -11.19 -2.86
CA SER A 102 15.33 -11.98 -1.67
C SER A 102 15.24 -11.12 -0.41
N ASP A 103 15.23 -11.76 0.78
CA ASP A 103 15.33 -11.03 2.05
C ASP A 103 16.60 -10.15 2.13
N ALA A 104 17.64 -10.43 1.33
CA ALA A 104 18.84 -9.61 1.24
C ALA A 104 18.60 -8.25 0.56
N ASP A 105 17.54 -8.13 -0.25
CA ASP A 105 17.16 -6.91 -0.96
C ASP A 105 16.13 -6.08 -0.17
N LYS A 106 15.64 -6.59 0.97
CA LYS A 106 14.72 -5.89 1.85
C LYS A 106 15.46 -4.82 2.64
N VAL A 107 15.06 -3.55 2.46
CA VAL A 107 15.52 -2.45 3.32
C VAL A 107 14.80 -2.56 4.66
N ALA A 108 15.48 -3.07 5.68
CA ALA A 108 14.94 -3.11 7.03
C ALA A 108 14.80 -1.67 7.59
N LEU A 109 13.58 -1.26 7.93
CA LEU A 109 13.30 0.05 8.54
C LEU A 109 13.92 0.17 9.94
N VAL A 110 14.23 -0.95 10.59
CA VAL A 110 14.98 -1.01 11.85
C VAL A 110 16.23 -1.85 11.59
N ARG A 111 17.36 -1.19 11.39
CA ARG A 111 18.66 -1.84 11.27
C ARG A 111 19.06 -2.33 12.66
N ASP A 112 19.17 -3.65 12.84
CA ASP A 112 19.69 -4.24 14.09
C ASP A 112 21.19 -3.91 14.22
N PRO A 113 21.61 -3.06 15.17
CA PRO A 113 23.00 -2.64 15.29
C PRO A 113 23.95 -3.80 15.66
N VAL A 114 23.41 -4.87 16.25
CA VAL A 114 24.22 -5.96 16.82
C VAL A 114 24.72 -6.91 15.73
N ALA A 115 23.98 -7.05 14.62
CA ALA A 115 24.36 -7.90 13.50
C ALA A 115 25.62 -7.40 12.77
N ASP A 116 25.81 -6.08 12.69
CA ASP A 116 26.98 -5.47 12.03
C ASP A 116 28.26 -5.65 12.84
N LEU A 117 28.18 -5.60 14.17
CA LEU A 117 29.36 -5.75 15.05
C LEU A 117 29.96 -7.17 14.99
N ARG A 118 29.13 -8.20 14.76
CA ARG A 118 29.63 -9.57 14.61
C ARG A 118 30.47 -9.76 13.33
N LYS A 119 30.19 -9.01 12.26
CA LYS A 119 30.99 -9.06 11.03
C LYS A 119 32.40 -8.46 11.20
N PHE A 120 32.57 -7.49 12.09
CA PHE A 120 33.88 -6.88 12.37
C PHE A 120 34.71 -7.65 13.41
N ALA A 121 34.07 -8.44 14.29
CA ALA A 121 34.75 -9.22 15.32
C ALA A 121 35.47 -10.49 14.80
N SER A 122 35.23 -10.89 13.55
CA SER A 122 35.78 -12.12 12.93
C SER A 122 36.92 -11.87 11.92
N GLY A 123 37.60 -10.72 11.96
CA GLY A 123 38.81 -10.48 11.16
C GLY A 123 40.01 -11.34 11.61
N PRO A 124 40.90 -11.78 10.69
CA PRO A 124 41.93 -12.76 11.01
C PRO A 124 43.01 -12.16 11.95
N ARG A 125 43.25 -12.82 13.08
CA ARG A 125 44.41 -12.55 13.94
C ARG A 125 45.68 -12.81 13.14
N ARG A 126 46.39 -11.76 12.72
CA ARG A 126 47.75 -11.90 12.21
C ARG A 126 48.63 -12.41 13.34
N ALA A 127 49.11 -13.64 13.19
CA ALA A 127 50.12 -14.23 14.05
C ALA A 127 51.39 -13.38 13.95
N ARG A 128 51.83 -12.89 15.11
CA ARG A 128 53.12 -12.20 15.29
C ARG A 128 54.16 -13.30 15.52
N THR A 129 54.94 -13.63 14.51
CA THR A 129 56.10 -14.52 14.67
C THR A 129 57.37 -13.70 14.77
N GLY A 130 58.06 -13.89 15.90
CA GLY A 130 59.53 -13.87 16.09
C GLY A 130 60.32 -12.74 15.48
#